data_AF-A0A1V2A6H5-F1
#
_entry.id   AF-A0A1V2A6H5-F1
#
_cell.length_a   1.000
_cell.length_b   1.000
_cell.length_c   1.000
_cell.angle_alpha   90.00
_cell.angle_beta   90.00
_cell.angle_gamma   90.00
#
_symmetry.space_group_name_H-M   'P 1'
#
loop_
_entity.id
_entity.type
_entity.pdbx_description
1 polymer ?
#
loop_
_entity_poly.entity_id
_entity_poly.type
_entity_poly.pdbx_seq_one_letter_code
_entity_poly.pdbx_strand_id
1 'polypeptide(L)' 'MTYKEVQRLVGGTGSVGSESGFNSHENHYLSIIYDGVAPHSYASLIFSNGTVSSKTEYGLK' A
#
# COMPACT_ATOMS: atom_id res chain seq x y z
N MET A 1 1.46 -9.91 -5.41
CA MET A 1 2.45 -9.48 -4.40
C MET A 1 1.71 -9.19 -3.10
N THR A 2 2.10 -9.82 -2.01
CA THR A 2 1.49 -9.65 -0.68
C THR A 2 2.05 -8.41 0.02
N TYR A 3 1.36 -7.93 1.06
CA TYR A 3 1.87 -6.82 1.87
C TYR A 3 3.26 -7.10 2.46
N LYS A 4 3.53 -8.33 2.93
CA LYS A 4 4.85 -8.73 3.44
C LYS A 4 5.95 -8.68 2.37
N GLU A 5 5.63 -9.02 1.12
CA GLU A 5 6.59 -8.93 0.01
C GLU A 5 6.88 -7.47 -0.34
N VAL A 6 5.85 -6.62 -0.37
CA VAL A 6 6.01 -5.18 -0.57
C VAL A 6 6.90 -4.58 0.52
N GLN A 7 6.65 -4.90 1.79
CA GLN A 7 7.45 -4.40 2.91
C GLN A 7 8.95 -4.74 2.76
N ARG A 8 9.26 -5.95 2.28
CA ARG A 8 10.65 -6.37 2.02
C ARG A 8 11.28 -5.61 0.86
N LEU A 9 10.52 -5.32 -0.19
CA LEU A 9 11.01 -4.60 -1.38
C LEU A 9 11.19 -3.11 -1.12
N VAL A 10 10.22 -2.48 -0.47
CA VAL A 10 10.22 -1.04 -0.18
C VAL A 10 11.11 -0.72 1.03
N GLY A 11 11.32 -1.70 1.93
CA GLY A 11 12.12 -1.50 3.14
C GLY A 11 11.38 -0.76 4.26
N GLY A 12 10.04 -0.78 4.24
CA GLY A 12 9.22 -0.08 5.21
C GLY A 12 7.78 -0.59 5.25
N THR A 13 7.02 -0.19 6.26
CA THR A 13 5.60 -0.57 6.42
C THR A 13 4.66 0.41 5.71
N GLY A 14 5.09 1.65 5.50
CA GLY A 14 4.17 2.74 5.14
C GLY A 14 3.15 3.01 6.26
N SER A 15 2.14 3.80 5.91
CA SER A 15 1.03 4.20 6.78
C SER A 15 -0.29 3.74 6.19
N VAL A 16 -1.23 3.32 7.04
CA VAL A 16 -2.59 2.97 6.58
C VAL A 16 -3.31 4.24 6.14
N GLY A 17 -3.62 4.34 4.85
CA GLY A 17 -4.43 5.43 4.31
C GLY A 17 -5.92 5.17 4.50
N SER A 18 -6.36 3.93 4.27
CA SER A 18 -7.73 3.49 4.47
C SER A 18 -7.80 1.97 4.57
N GLU A 19 -8.68 1.45 5.41
CA GLU A 19 -8.95 0.01 5.52
C GLU A 19 -10.45 -0.20 5.64
N SER A 20 -10.98 -1.19 4.92
CA SER A 20 -12.38 -1.58 5.02
C SER A 20 -12.55 -3.09 4.83
N GLY A 21 -13.53 -3.65 5.56
CA GLY A 21 -13.73 -5.09 5.65
C GLY A 21 -12.81 -5.74 6.69
N PHE A 22 -13.08 -7.01 7.02
CA PHE A 22 -12.24 -7.77 7.93
C PHE A 22 -11.11 -8.45 7.17
N ASN A 23 -9.93 -8.50 7.78
CA ASN A 23 -8.87 -9.42 7.36
C ASN A 23 -9.49 -10.82 7.18
N SER A 24 -9.18 -11.49 6.06
CA SER A 24 -9.75 -12.78 5.60
C SER A 24 -11.10 -12.73 4.86
N HIS A 25 -11.72 -11.55 4.67
CA HIS A 25 -12.94 -11.44 3.86
C HIS A 25 -12.61 -11.14 2.40
N GLU A 26 -13.40 -11.68 1.46
CA GLU A 26 -13.21 -11.51 0.01
C GLU A 26 -13.33 -10.05 -0.49
N ASN A 27 -13.78 -9.16 0.40
CA ASN A 27 -13.95 -7.73 0.16
C ASN A 27 -12.99 -6.90 1.03
N HIS A 28 -11.96 -7.52 1.62
CA HIS A 28 -10.96 -6.77 2.37
C HIS A 28 -10.19 -5.85 1.43
N TYR A 29 -10.24 -4.57 1.76
CA TYR A 29 -9.57 -3.49 1.07
C TYR A 29 -8.63 -2.82 2.05
N LEU A 30 -7.36 -2.69 1.68
CA LEU A 30 -6.35 -2.01 2.47
C LEU A 30 -5.55 -1.11 1.55
N SER A 31 -5.51 0.18 1.84
CA SER A 31 -4.68 1.16 1.17
C SER A 31 -3.52 1.55 2.07
N ILE A 32 -2.29 1.36 1.59
CA ILE A 32 -1.06 1.75 2.28
C ILE A 32 -0.39 2.87 1.50
N ILE A 33 -0.02 3.93 2.20
CA ILE A 33 0.70 5.08 1.68
C ILE A 33 2.16 5.00 2.12
N TYR A 34 3.07 5.19 1.18
CA TYR A 34 4.50 5.31 1.38
C TYR A 34 4.92 6.72 0.98
N ASP A 35 5.33 7.53 1.94
CA ASP A 35 5.86 8.86 1.67
C ASP A 35 7.26 8.75 1.05
N GLY A 36 7.48 9.51 -0.01
CA GLY A 36 8.80 9.65 -0.62
C GLY A 36 9.61 10.74 0.07
N VAL A 37 10.90 10.78 -0.26
CA VAL A 37 11.84 11.78 0.31
C VAL A 37 11.57 13.19 -0.23
N ALA A 38 11.08 13.30 -1.47
CA ALA A 38 10.76 14.59 -2.06
C ALA A 38 9.47 15.17 -1.44
N PRO A 39 9.37 16.51 -1.31
CA PRO A 39 8.16 17.14 -0.79
C PRO A 39 6.90 16.73 -1.57
N HIS A 40 5.85 16.36 -0.85
CA HIS A 40 4.56 15.90 -1.39
C HIS A 40 4.62 14.64 -2.27
N SER A 41 5.74 13.91 -2.27
CA SER A 41 5.86 12.67 -3.04
C SER A 41 5.33 11.48 -2.24
N TYR A 42 4.62 10.57 -2.91
CA TYR A 42 4.10 9.37 -2.28
C TYR A 42 3.80 8.25 -3.30
N ALA A 43 3.75 7.02 -2.81
CA ALA A 43 3.12 5.88 -3.47
C ALA A 43 1.94 5.40 -2.62
N SER A 44 0.83 5.08 -3.26
CA SER A 44 -0.32 4.43 -2.66
C SER A 44 -0.50 3.06 -3.29
N LEU A 45 -0.55 2.03 -2.45
CA LEU A 45 -0.77 0.65 -2.84
C LEU A 45 -2.09 0.18 -2.25
N ILE A 46 -2.97 -0.31 -3.12
CA ILE A 46 -4.21 -0.94 -2.73
C ILE A 46 -4.00 -2.44 -2.73
N PHE A 47 -4.39 -3.08 -1.64
CA PHE A 47 -4.43 -4.51 -1.46
C PHE A 47 -5.89 -4.96 -1.43
N SER A 48 -6.18 -5.97 -2.23
CA SER A 48 -7.46 -6.68 -2.24
C SER A 48 -7.18 -8.18 -2.14
N ASN A 49 -7.90 -8.87 -1.27
CA ASN A 49 -7.66 -10.29 -0.98
C ASN A 49 -6.19 -10.59 -0.62
N GLY A 50 -5.57 -9.70 0.15
CA GLY A 50 -4.19 -9.84 0.62
C GLY A 50 -3.10 -9.61 -0.44
N THR A 51 -3.45 -9.21 -1.65
CA THR A 51 -2.49 -8.96 -2.75
C THR A 51 -2.66 -7.57 -3.36
N VAL A 52 -1.58 -6.98 -3.86
CA VAL A 52 -1.63 -5.68 -4.56
C VAL A 52 -2.57 -5.78 -5.76
N SER A 53 -3.63 -4.98 -5.75
CA SER A 53 -4.60 -4.85 -6.83
C SER A 53 -4.42 -3.55 -7.62
N SER A 54 -3.86 -2.51 -7.00
CA SER A 54 -3.56 -1.24 -7.67
C SER A 54 -2.36 -0.53 -7.05
N LYS A 55 -1.69 0.29 -7.87
CA LYS A 55 -0.60 1.18 -7.50
C LYS A 55 -0.84 2.54 -8.14
N THR A 56 -0.71 3.59 -7.35
CA THR A 56 -0.62 4.98 -7.81
C THR A 56 0.61 5.62 -7.18
N GLU A 57 1.31 6.49 -7.91
CA GLU A 57 2.41 7.25 -7.35
C GLU A 57 2.45 8.67 -7.89
N TYR A 58 3.03 9.56 -7.10
CA TYR A 58 3.20 10.96 -7.43
C TYR A 58 4.54 11.47 -6.89
N GLY A 59 5.30 12.18 -7.74
CA GLY A 59 6.51 12.89 -7.33
C GLY A 59 7.69 12.02 -6.88
N LEU A 60 7.60 10.69 -7.00
CA LEU A 60 8.72 9.78 -6.77
C LEU A 60 9.71 9.86 -7.95
N LYS A 61 11.01 9.80 -7.66
CA LYS A 61 12.11 9.84 -8.64
C LYS A 61 12.99 8.61 -8.51
#